data_AF-A0A2D8RW20-F1
#
_entry.id   AF-A0A2D8RW20-F1
#
_cell.length_a   1.000
_cell.length_b   1.000
_cell.length_c   1.000
_cell.angle_alpha   90.00
_cell.angle_beta   90.00
_cell.angle_gamma   90.00
#
_symmetry.space_group_name_H-M   'P 1'
#
loop_
_entity.id
_entity.type
_entity.pdbx_description
1 polymer ?
#
loop_
_entity_poly.entity_id
_entity_poly.type
_entity_poly.pdbx_seq_one_letter_code
_entity_poly.pdbx_strand_id
1 'polypeptide(L)'
;MPTGLLSKATEIDLSTLVPGGAVTALLRVTIRPPTAGVLIYVGPDYEMPIVANGPVWEGHVDCYPSRIYVQGVGESEPRWSVEYIGHEARAAAAS
;
A
#
# COMPACT_ATOMS: atom_id res chain seq x y z
N MET A 1 15.61 -13.29 -2.51
CA MET A 1 14.40 -14.10 -2.70
C MET A 1 13.37 -13.58 -1.72
N PRO A 2 12.10 -13.35 -2.11
CA PRO A 2 11.11 -12.95 -1.13
C PRO A 2 11.01 -14.08 -0.10
N THR A 3 11.27 -13.74 1.16
CA THR A 3 10.99 -14.59 2.31
C THR A 3 9.54 -15.05 2.21
N GLY A 4 9.21 -16.26 2.70
CA GLY A 4 7.86 -16.84 2.62
C GLY A 4 6.73 -15.93 3.16
N LEU A 5 7.08 -14.82 3.82
CA LEU A 5 6.23 -13.69 4.16
C LEU A 5 5.35 -13.18 2.99
N LEU A 6 5.93 -13.01 1.80
CA LEU A 6 5.24 -12.39 0.66
C LEU A 6 4.53 -13.38 -0.27
N SER A 7 4.63 -14.69 -0.02
CA SER A 7 4.14 -15.71 -0.97
C SER A 7 2.63 -15.72 -1.16
N LYS A 8 1.88 -15.05 -0.28
CA LYS A 8 0.42 -14.88 -0.34
C LYS A 8 -0.02 -13.44 -0.59
N ALA A 9 0.94 -12.54 -0.85
CA ALA A 9 0.65 -11.14 -1.08
C ALA A 9 0.48 -10.86 -2.58
N THR A 10 -0.41 -9.93 -2.91
CA THR A 10 -0.57 -9.41 -4.27
C THR A 10 0.39 -8.25 -4.48
N GLU A 11 1.20 -8.32 -5.52
CA GLU A 11 2.07 -7.21 -5.96
C GLU A 11 1.24 -6.10 -6.61
N ILE A 12 1.49 -4.86 -6.22
CA ILE A 12 0.91 -3.66 -6.84
C ILE A 12 2.06 -2.80 -7.35
N ASP A 13 2.06 -2.54 -8.65
CA ASP A 13 2.99 -1.60 -9.29
C ASP A 13 2.47 -0.17 -9.14
N LEU A 14 3.10 0.57 -8.22
CA LEU A 14 2.75 1.97 -7.96
C LEU A 14 2.99 2.87 -9.17
N SER A 15 3.87 2.52 -10.11
CA SER A 15 4.13 3.34 -11.30
C SER A 15 2.93 3.42 -12.25
N THR A 16 1.99 2.47 -12.14
CA THR A 16 0.74 2.46 -12.90
C THR A 16 -0.39 3.23 -12.22
N LEU A 17 -0.24 3.54 -10.93
CA LEU A 17 -1.28 4.13 -10.08
C LEU A 17 -0.95 5.56 -9.65
N VAL A 18 0.32 5.86 -9.42
CA VAL A 18 0.82 7.12 -8.86
C VAL A 18 1.53 7.92 -9.96
N PRO A 19 1.34 9.24 -10.05
CA PRO A 19 2.07 10.08 -11.00
C PRO A 19 3.58 9.96 -10.85
N GLY A 20 4.29 9.95 -11.99
CA GLY A 20 5.75 9.92 -12.01
C GLY A 20 6.36 11.10 -11.27
N GLY A 21 7.35 10.83 -10.40
CA GLY A 21 8.04 11.84 -9.60
C GLY A 21 7.50 12.03 -8.17
N ALA A 22 6.37 11.39 -7.82
CA ALA A 22 5.92 11.33 -6.45
C ALA A 22 6.92 10.54 -5.59
N VAL A 23 7.29 11.10 -4.43
CA VAL A 23 8.14 10.41 -3.43
C VAL A 23 7.25 9.63 -2.46
N THR A 24 6.11 10.21 -2.10
CA THR A 24 5.08 9.61 -1.24
C THR A 24 3.73 9.65 -1.96
N ALA A 25 2.91 8.62 -1.74
CA ALA A 25 1.54 8.56 -2.24
C ALA A 25 0.57 8.40 -1.08
N LEU A 26 -0.50 9.19 -1.06
CA LEU A 26 -1.67 8.95 -0.22
C LEU A 26 -2.57 7.95 -0.95
N LEU A 27 -2.69 6.77 -0.36
CA LEU A 27 -3.52 5.68 -0.88
C LEU A 27 -4.77 5.53 -0.03
N ARG A 28 -5.87 5.13 -0.67
CA ARG A 28 -7.08 4.62 -0.04
C ARG A 28 -7.18 3.13 -0.31
N VAL A 29 -7.37 2.34 0.74
CA VAL A 29 -7.60 0.90 0.65
C VAL A 29 -9.01 0.61 1.15
N THR A 30 -9.86 0.09 0.28
CA THR A 30 -11.23 -0.34 0.65
C THR A 30 -11.23 -1.84 0.90
N ILE A 31 -11.79 -2.29 2.02
CA ILE A 31 -11.69 -3.68 2.51
C ILE A 31 -13.09 -4.23 2.82
N ARG A 32 -13.36 -5.47 2.37
CA ARG A 32 -14.61 -6.20 2.62
C ARG A 32 -14.35 -7.64 3.08
N PRO A 33 -15.06 -8.14 4.11
CA PRO A 33 -16.06 -7.43 4.92
C PRO A 33 -15.43 -6.32 5.79
N PRO A 34 -16.20 -5.35 6.32
CA PRO A 34 -15.67 -4.24 7.13
C PRO A 34 -14.86 -4.66 8.35
N THR A 35 -15.04 -5.87 8.85
CA THR A 35 -14.34 -6.45 10.00
C THR A 35 -13.00 -7.09 9.65
N ALA A 36 -12.64 -7.17 8.37
CA ALA A 36 -11.38 -7.74 7.93
C ALA A 36 -10.26 -6.69 7.85
N GLY A 37 -9.04 -7.14 7.56
CA GLY A 37 -7.89 -6.25 7.37
C GLY A 37 -6.92 -6.75 6.30
N VAL A 38 -5.94 -5.92 5.98
CA VAL A 38 -4.82 -6.26 5.11
C VAL A 38 -3.50 -5.81 5.74
N LEU A 39 -2.41 -6.50 5.38
CA LEU A 39 -1.04 -6.07 5.61
C LEU A 39 -0.49 -5.44 4.33
N ILE A 40 0.08 -4.25 4.44
CA ILE A 40 0.68 -3.54 3.32
C ILE A 40 2.19 -3.47 3.58
N TYR A 41 2.97 -4.18 2.77
CA TYR A 41 4.43 -4.15 2.83
C TYR A 41 4.97 -3.13 1.84
N VAL A 42 5.77 -2.19 2.35
CA VAL A 42 6.33 -1.04 1.63
C VAL A 42 7.83 -0.97 1.94
N GLY A 43 8.61 -0.35 1.04
CA GLY A 43 10.04 -0.17 1.22
C GLY A 43 10.87 -1.31 0.63
N PRO A 44 12.21 -1.19 0.61
CA PRO A 44 13.09 -2.15 -0.05
C PRO A 44 13.17 -3.51 0.68
N ASP A 45 13.03 -3.51 2.01
CA ASP A 45 13.25 -4.70 2.85
C ASP A 45 11.95 -5.37 3.30
N TYR A 46 10.80 -4.68 3.17
CA TYR A 46 9.46 -5.21 3.47
C TYR A 46 9.30 -5.81 4.89
N GLU A 47 10.09 -5.35 5.87
CA GLU A 47 10.19 -5.99 7.18
C GLU A 47 8.96 -5.78 8.09
N MET A 48 8.40 -4.57 8.10
CA MET A 48 7.28 -4.21 8.97
C MET A 48 6.08 -3.76 8.14
N PRO A 49 4.99 -4.55 8.08
CA PRO A 49 3.80 -4.15 7.33
C PRO A 49 3.02 -3.06 8.06
N ILE A 50 2.37 -2.20 7.26
CA ILE A 50 1.30 -1.34 7.73
C ILE A 50 0.04 -2.20 7.89
N VAL A 51 -0.60 -2.11 9.06
CA VAL A 51 -1.88 -2.78 9.34
C VAL A 51 -3.03 -1.87 8.93
N ALA A 52 -3.78 -2.26 7.92
CA ALA A 52 -4.95 -1.54 7.43
C ALA A 52 -6.23 -2.33 7.75
N ASN A 53 -7.07 -1.78 8.62
CA ASN A 53 -8.35 -2.39 9.00
C ASN A 53 -9.49 -1.80 8.18
N GLY A 54 -10.50 -2.63 7.89
CA GLY A 54 -11.69 -2.20 7.15
C GLY A 54 -12.58 -1.22 7.92
N PRO A 55 -13.59 -0.65 7.25
CA PRO A 55 -13.91 -0.83 5.82
C PRO A 55 -13.02 -0.01 4.87
N VAL A 56 -12.38 1.04 5.37
CA VAL A 56 -11.52 1.93 4.60
C VAL A 56 -10.32 2.31 5.44
N TRP A 57 -9.14 2.23 4.84
CA TRP A 57 -7.91 2.77 5.37
C TRP A 57 -7.37 3.82 4.40
N GLU A 58 -6.82 4.91 4.94
CA GLU A 58 -6.11 5.92 4.16
C GLU A 58 -4.76 6.18 4.82
N GLY A 59 -3.70 6.29 4.02
CA GLY A 59 -2.38 6.57 4.54
C GLY A 59 -1.32 6.74 3.47
N HIS A 60 -0.18 7.30 3.91
CA HIS A 60 0.95 7.56 3.04
C HIS A 60 1.83 6.32 2.90
N VAL A 61 2.31 6.07 1.69
CA VAL A 61 3.32 5.06 1.39
C VAL A 61 4.45 5.67 0.57
N ASP A 62 5.67 5.19 0.79
CA ASP A 62 6.80 5.57 -0.03
C ASP A 62 6.68 4.94 -1.42
N CYS A 63 6.97 5.73 -2.47
CA CYS A 63 6.94 5.29 -3.86
C CYS A 63 8.27 4.65 -4.31
N TYR A 64 9.25 4.52 -3.40
CA TYR A 64 10.53 3.89 -3.66
C TYR A 64 10.77 2.73 -2.68
N PRO A 65 10.82 1.47 -3.15
CA PRO A 65 10.64 1.02 -4.53
C PRO A 65 9.20 1.24 -5.04
N SER A 66 9.01 1.25 -6.37
CA SER A 66 7.70 1.50 -7.01
C SER A 66 6.72 0.33 -6.90
N ARG A 67 6.84 -0.50 -5.86
CA ARG A 67 6.07 -1.73 -5.66
C ARG A 67 5.72 -1.87 -4.19
N ILE A 68 4.46 -2.16 -3.95
CA ILE A 68 3.97 -2.59 -2.63
C ILE A 68 3.38 -3.99 -2.75
N TYR A 69 3.31 -4.68 -1.62
CA TYR A 69 2.67 -5.99 -1.53
C TYR A 69 1.52 -5.92 -0.53
N VAL A 70 0.35 -6.40 -0.92
CA VAL A 70 -0.85 -6.36 -0.07
C VAL A 70 -1.33 -7.78 0.19
N GLN A 71 -1.49 -8.13 1.47
CA GLN A 71 -1.92 -9.45 1.90
C GLN A 71 -3.18 -9.35 2.75
N GLY A 72 -4.21 -10.12 2.41
CA GLY A 72 -5.41 -10.23 3.23
C GLY A 72 -5.17 -10.94 4.57
N VAL A 73 -5.81 -10.46 5.64
CA VAL A 73 -5.77 -11.05 6.98
C VAL A 73 -7.18 -11.34 7.49
N GLY A 74 -7.39 -12.55 8.00
CA GLY A 74 -8.64 -12.98 8.63
C GLY A 74 -9.06 -14.39 8.23
N GLU A 75 -10.09 -14.91 8.90
CA GLU A 75 -10.66 -16.25 8.62
C GLU A 75 -11.40 -16.33 7.28
N SER A 76 -11.78 -15.19 6.72
CA SER A 76 -12.34 -15.06 5.36
C SER A 76 -11.34 -14.30 4.50
N GLU A 77 -11.08 -14.77 3.27
CA GLU A 77 -10.22 -14.06 2.32
C GLU A 77 -10.82 -12.66 2.05
N PRO A 78 -10.20 -11.58 2.56
CA PRO A 78 -10.77 -10.26 2.40
C PRO A 78 -10.64 -9.83 0.94
N ARG A 79 -11.70 -9.24 0.41
CA ARG A 79 -11.65 -8.53 -0.87
C ARG A 79 -11.22 -7.10 -0.60
N TRP A 80 -10.31 -6.59 -1.40
CA TRP A 80 -9.80 -5.23 -1.24
C TRP A 80 -9.48 -4.57 -2.57
N SER A 81 -9.40 -3.24 -2.58
CA SER A 81 -8.94 -2.41 -3.69
C SER A 81 -8.03 -1.31 -3.17
N VAL A 82 -7.10 -0.85 -4.01
CA VAL A 82 -6.19 0.27 -3.72
C VAL A 82 -6.44 1.38 -4.73
N GLU A 83 -6.63 2.60 -4.23
CA GLU A 83 -6.85 3.80 -5.02
C GLU A 83 -5.79 4.84 -4.63
N TYR A 84 -5.23 5.52 -5.62
CA TYR A 84 -4.42 6.70 -5.38
C TYR A 84 -5.35 7.91 -5.22
N ILE A 85 -5.24 8.60 -4.09
CA ILE A 85 -6.10 9.74 -3.73
C ILE A 85 -5.32 11.06 -3.52
N GLY A 86 -3.99 11.04 -3.65
CA GLY A 86 -3.14 12.22 -3.59
C GLY A 86 -1.66 11.91 -3.40
N HIS A 87 -0.80 12.92 -3.48
CA HIS A 87 0.60 12.86 -3.05
C HIS A 87 0.93 14.16 -2.31
N GLU A 88 1.89 14.14 -1.39
CA GLU A 88 2.51 15.39 -0.97
C GLU A 88 3.32 15.91 -2.16
N ALA A 89 2.93 17.05 -2.72
CA ALA A 89 3.81 17.81 -3.58
C ALA A 89 5.02 18.17 -2.72
N ARG A 90 6.18 17.57 -3.00
CA ARG A 90 7.46 17.98 -2.40
C ARG A 90 7.52 19.49 -2.56
N ALA A 91 7.35 20.24 -1.46
CA ALA A 91 7.35 21.68 -1.47
C ALA A 91 8.60 22.09 -2.25
N ALA A 92 8.41 22.75 -3.40
CA ALA A 92 9.50 23.26 -4.19
C ALA A 92 10.36 24.07 -3.24
N ALA A 93 11.58 23.57 -2.96
CA ALA A 93 12.53 24.28 -2.15
C ALA A 93 12.71 25.64 -2.80
N ALA A 94 12.24 26.68 -2.11
CA ALA A 94 12.37 28.07 -2.52
C ALA A 94 13.82 28.32 -2.95
N SER A 95 14.00 28.72 -4.20
CA SER A 95 15.22 29.33 -4.72
C SER A 95 15.01 30.83 -4.79
#